data_AF-A0A970PM18-F1
#
_entry.id   AF-A0A970PM18-F1
#
_cell.length_a   1.000
_cell.length_b   1.000
_cell.length_c   1.000
_cell.angle_alpha   90.00
_cell.angle_beta   90.00
_cell.angle_gamma   90.00
#
_symmetry.space_group_name_H-M   'P 1'
#
loop_
_entity.id
_entity.type
_entity.pdbx_description
1 polymer ?
#
loop_
_entity_poly.entity_id
_entity_poly.type
_entity_poly.pdbx_seq_one_letter_code
_entity_poly.pdbx_strand_id
1 'polypeptide(L)'
;QTSQRFRYLNLFDDIANAILVKLIKSPASTDPMEIPADFINSLFPKAVEDVFNFYHRASLQFCLTKTQDPSLSEDISQEVVRLLLSSKNTINNVHAWLRQVTHNLLCDHYKRLKDERKLYRDLMNEASLIKQIMISNIEELNFTNPEQMIPRSVLNGGNYISYLRLKQFDNLADYAKASNISYEAAKEESKRINRNLKSEILLALGWQASTDILDYKQYKSIQSFIRKLLVNVCDTDKGLDELRRLHPDLPKALDGYKSVEDWGISMIGERRFRLYFMHLGTDPTPLMTTIIVTLNNINHVKVESCKRNQHAGEHDIPANLLIPKDKGRALWSYHKIISLISENNR
;
A
#
# COMPACT_ATOMS: atom_id res chain seq x y z
N GLN A 1 -1.33 -20.51 49.92
CA GLN A 1 -2.09 -19.93 48.78
C GLN A 1 -1.18 -19.23 47.76
N THR A 2 -0.11 -18.55 48.16
CA THR A 2 0.82 -17.86 47.24
C THR A 2 1.57 -18.78 46.26
N SER A 3 1.95 -19.98 46.68
CA SER A 3 2.54 -21.01 45.81
C SER A 3 1.65 -21.43 44.63
N GLN A 4 0.32 -21.29 44.73
CA GLN A 4 -0.58 -21.52 43.60
C GLN A 4 -0.63 -20.31 42.64
N ARG A 5 -0.43 -19.08 43.13
CA ARG A 5 -0.49 -17.85 42.31
C ARG A 5 0.76 -17.61 41.47
N PHE A 6 1.93 -18.08 41.93
CA PHE A 6 3.21 -17.96 41.22
C PHE A 6 3.84 -19.32 40.92
N ARG A 7 3.01 -20.35 40.68
CA ARG A 7 3.45 -21.76 40.52
C ARG A 7 4.57 -21.97 39.47
N TYR A 8 4.65 -21.07 38.49
CA TYR A 8 5.61 -21.12 37.39
C TYR A 8 6.85 -20.23 37.61
N LEU A 9 6.92 -19.51 38.73
CA LEU A 9 8.01 -18.58 39.02
C LEU A 9 8.63 -18.99 40.36
N ASN A 10 9.92 -19.35 40.36
CA ASN A 10 10.64 -19.65 41.60
C ASN A 10 11.00 -18.36 42.35
N LEU A 11 9.98 -17.61 42.80
CA LEU A 11 10.11 -16.32 43.50
C LEU A 11 10.23 -16.49 45.01
N PHE A 12 10.19 -17.72 45.51
CA PHE A 12 10.11 -17.99 46.94
C PHE A 12 11.32 -17.42 47.67
N ASP A 13 12.52 -17.65 47.12
CA ASP A 13 13.78 -17.16 47.69
C ASP A 13 13.88 -15.63 47.61
N ASP A 14 13.45 -15.01 46.50
CA ASP A 14 13.51 -13.55 46.32
C ASP A 14 12.51 -12.82 47.23
N ILE A 15 11.30 -13.36 47.39
CA ILE A 15 10.29 -12.80 48.30
C ILE A 15 10.70 -13.03 49.76
N ALA A 16 11.23 -14.20 50.10
CA ALA A 16 11.75 -14.49 51.44
C ALA A 16 12.90 -13.55 51.80
N ASN A 17 13.86 -13.34 50.90
CA ASN A 17 14.95 -12.40 51.08
C ASN A 17 14.45 -10.96 51.24
N ALA A 18 13.44 -10.52 50.47
CA ALA A 18 12.85 -9.19 50.62
C ALA A 18 12.16 -8.98 51.98
N ILE A 19 11.48 -10.01 52.51
CA ILE A 19 10.84 -9.99 53.84
C ILE A 19 11.91 -9.98 54.95
N LEU A 20 12.94 -10.82 54.84
CA LEU A 20 14.07 -10.88 55.79
C LEU A 20 14.83 -9.56 55.88
N VAL A 21 15.11 -8.92 54.74
CA VAL A 21 15.78 -7.61 54.71
C VAL A 21 14.94 -6.52 55.40
N LYS A 22 13.60 -6.59 55.33
CA LYS A 22 12.71 -5.66 56.04
C LYS A 22 12.64 -5.95 57.54
N LEU A 23 12.65 -7.21 57.93
CA LEU A 23 12.72 -7.62 59.34
C LEU A 23 14.00 -7.11 60.01
N ILE A 24 15.15 -7.24 59.34
CA ILE A 24 16.45 -6.76 59.84
C ILE A 24 16.49 -5.23 59.98
N LYS A 25 15.74 -4.50 59.14
CA LYS A 25 15.69 -3.02 59.15
C LYS A 25 14.59 -2.47 60.06
N SER A 26 13.75 -3.31 60.65
CA SER A 26 12.70 -2.87 61.56
C SER A 26 13.33 -2.48 62.91
N PRO A 27 13.03 -1.30 63.48
CA PRO A 27 13.61 -0.83 64.74
C PRO A 27 13.10 -1.59 65.97
N ALA A 28 12.15 -2.53 65.81
CA ALA A 28 11.65 -3.36 66.88
C ALA A 28 12.52 -4.61 67.03
N SER A 29 13.18 -4.74 68.19
CA SER A 29 13.79 -5.98 68.65
C SER A 29 12.74 -7.08 68.66
N THR A 30 12.71 -7.88 67.59
CA THR A 30 11.83 -9.04 67.51
C THR A 30 12.75 -10.25 67.55
N ASP A 31 12.64 -11.04 68.62
CA ASP A 31 13.30 -12.33 68.72
C ASP A 31 12.93 -13.16 67.46
N PRO A 32 13.90 -13.70 66.70
CA PRO A 32 13.61 -14.44 65.46
C PRO A 32 12.62 -15.61 65.61
N MET A 33 12.35 -16.04 66.86
CA MET A 33 11.37 -17.09 67.19
C MET A 33 9.92 -16.62 67.34
N GLU A 34 9.64 -15.31 67.42
CA GLU A 34 8.28 -14.77 67.66
C GLU A 34 7.84 -13.79 66.57
N ILE A 35 8.01 -14.13 65.29
CA ILE A 35 7.46 -13.32 64.20
C ILE A 35 5.97 -13.68 64.03
N PRO A 36 5.00 -12.80 64.34
CA PRO A 36 3.59 -13.13 64.23
C PRO A 36 3.20 -13.32 62.76
N ALA A 37 2.40 -14.34 62.46
CA ALA A 37 1.92 -14.61 61.10
C ALA A 37 1.19 -13.40 60.46
N ASP A 38 0.50 -12.60 61.29
CA ASP A 38 -0.19 -11.38 60.86
C ASP A 38 0.76 -10.26 60.41
N PHE A 39 1.97 -10.21 60.98
CA PHE A 39 3.02 -9.28 60.57
C PHE A 39 3.64 -9.68 59.22
N ILE A 40 3.85 -10.99 59.00
CA ILE A 40 4.31 -11.50 57.69
C ILE A 40 3.25 -11.24 56.61
N ASN A 41 1.96 -11.47 56.92
CA ASN A 41 0.86 -11.25 55.99
C ASN A 41 0.69 -9.77 55.59
N SER A 42 0.99 -8.82 56.49
CA SER A 42 0.96 -7.39 56.17
C SER A 42 2.16 -6.92 55.33
N LEU A 43 3.33 -7.55 55.50
CA LEU A 43 4.54 -7.25 54.73
C LEU A 43 4.60 -7.89 53.34
N PHE A 44 3.87 -9.00 53.16
CA PHE A 44 3.91 -9.83 51.96
C PHE A 44 3.57 -9.07 50.66
N PRO A 45 2.48 -8.27 50.56
CA PRO A 45 2.15 -7.54 49.33
C PRO A 45 3.27 -6.57 48.91
N LYS A 46 3.84 -5.85 49.88
CA LYS A 46 4.92 -4.90 49.62
C LYS A 46 6.21 -5.59 49.20
N ALA A 47 6.52 -6.76 49.77
CA ALA A 47 7.68 -7.55 49.35
C ALA A 47 7.54 -8.03 47.89
N VAL A 48 6.34 -8.43 47.47
CA VAL A 48 6.07 -8.80 46.07
C VAL A 48 6.25 -7.61 45.14
N GLU A 49 5.70 -6.44 45.48
CA GLU A 49 5.91 -5.21 44.70
C GLU A 49 7.39 -4.86 44.55
N ASP A 50 8.17 -4.98 45.63
CA ASP A 50 9.60 -4.65 45.62
C ASP A 50 10.40 -5.60 44.71
N VAL A 51 10.06 -6.89 44.69
CA VAL A 51 10.68 -7.89 43.79
C VAL A 51 10.40 -7.59 42.32
N PHE A 52 9.15 -7.28 41.95
CA PHE A 52 8.82 -6.92 40.57
C PHE A 52 9.39 -5.55 40.16
N ASN A 53 9.42 -4.58 41.09
CA ASN A 53 10.11 -3.31 40.88
C ASN A 53 11.61 -3.50 40.65
N PHE A 54 12.23 -4.44 41.37
CA PHE A 54 13.62 -4.80 41.15
C PHE A 54 13.85 -5.39 39.75
N TYR A 55 12.99 -6.33 39.32
CA TYR A 55 13.06 -6.90 37.97
C TYR A 55 12.82 -5.87 36.86
N HIS A 56 11.87 -4.96 37.07
CA HIS A 56 11.62 -3.82 36.20
C HIS A 56 12.87 -2.96 36.06
N ARG A 57 13.45 -2.52 37.19
CA ARG A 57 14.67 -1.70 37.21
C ARG A 57 15.87 -2.39 36.58
N ALA A 58 16.03 -3.69 36.82
CA ALA A 58 17.10 -4.49 36.22
C ALA A 58 16.98 -4.53 34.69
N SER A 59 15.76 -4.69 34.17
CA SER A 59 15.47 -4.71 32.73
C SER A 59 15.60 -3.31 32.12
N LEU A 60 15.10 -2.28 32.81
CA LEU A 60 15.22 -0.87 32.42
C LEU A 60 16.68 -0.44 32.30
N GLN A 61 17.50 -0.74 33.32
CA GLN A 61 18.93 -0.42 33.30
C GLN A 61 19.64 -1.12 32.13
N PHE A 62 19.32 -2.40 31.89
CA PHE A 62 19.86 -3.12 30.75
C PHE A 62 19.46 -2.45 29.42
N CYS A 63 18.19 -2.09 29.24
CA CYS A 63 17.72 -1.36 28.06
C CYS A 63 18.43 -0.02 27.88
N LEU A 64 18.50 0.81 28.92
CA LEU A 64 19.12 2.13 28.89
C LEU A 64 20.59 2.07 28.44
N THR A 65 21.34 1.06 28.91
CA THR A 65 22.73 0.85 28.48
C THR A 65 22.88 0.48 27.01
N LYS A 66 21.81 0.01 26.36
CA LYS A 66 21.81 -0.45 24.96
C LYS A 66 21.16 0.53 23.99
N THR A 67 20.10 1.22 24.40
CA THR A 67 19.29 2.08 23.53
C THR A 67 19.62 3.57 23.70
N GLN A 68 20.03 3.99 24.89
CA GLN A 68 20.10 5.40 25.31
C GLN A 68 18.78 6.17 25.16
N ASP A 69 17.67 5.46 25.00
CA ASP A 69 16.32 6.01 24.82
C ASP A 69 15.48 5.68 26.06
N PRO A 70 15.17 6.68 26.91
CA PRO A 70 14.38 6.45 28.13
C PRO A 70 12.97 5.92 27.86
N SER A 71 12.29 6.38 26.81
CA SER A 71 10.91 5.99 26.50
C SER A 71 10.86 4.54 26.05
N LEU A 72 11.69 4.18 25.08
CA LEU A 72 11.78 2.80 24.58
C LEU A 72 12.21 1.82 25.69
N SER A 73 13.12 2.26 26.55
CA SER A 73 13.61 1.43 27.66
C SER A 73 12.53 1.14 28.68
N GLU A 74 11.70 2.13 29.00
CA GLU A 74 10.55 1.99 29.89
C GLU A 74 9.54 1.00 29.31
N ASP A 75 9.13 1.19 28.06
CA ASP A 75 8.17 0.32 27.36
C ASP A 75 8.63 -1.15 27.34
N ILE A 76 9.88 -1.40 26.97
CA ILE A 76 10.42 -2.76 26.93
C ILE A 76 10.52 -3.34 28.34
N SER A 77 10.94 -2.56 29.34
CA SER A 77 11.06 -3.06 30.71
C SER A 77 9.71 -3.42 31.34
N GLN A 78 8.66 -2.66 31.04
CA GLN A 78 7.28 -2.98 31.43
C GLN A 78 6.78 -4.25 30.73
N GLU A 79 7.05 -4.38 29.43
CA GLU A 79 6.67 -5.55 28.64
C GLU A 79 7.37 -6.84 29.14
N VAL A 80 8.63 -6.76 29.54
CA VAL A 80 9.36 -7.90 30.14
C VAL A 80 8.67 -8.38 31.42
N VAL A 81 8.27 -7.46 32.30
CA VAL A 81 7.55 -7.79 33.54
C VAL A 81 6.17 -8.39 33.23
N ARG A 82 5.46 -7.84 32.23
CA ARG A 82 4.18 -8.37 31.76
C ARG A 82 4.32 -9.81 31.26
N LEU A 83 5.36 -10.11 30.47
CA LEU A 83 5.65 -11.45 29.97
C LEU A 83 6.04 -12.41 31.09
N LEU A 84 6.78 -11.94 32.09
CA LEU A 84 7.15 -12.73 33.27
C LEU A 84 5.90 -13.18 34.03
N LEU A 85 4.98 -12.25 34.29
CA LEU A 85 3.71 -12.50 34.96
C LEU A 85 2.77 -13.41 34.16
N SER A 86 2.87 -13.37 32.83
CA SER A 86 2.04 -14.16 31.91
C SER A 86 2.64 -15.53 31.57
N SER A 87 3.82 -15.87 32.10
CA SER A 87 4.52 -17.11 31.79
C SER A 87 3.76 -18.34 32.30
N LYS A 88 3.59 -19.33 31.43
CA LYS A 88 3.03 -20.65 31.76
C LYS A 88 4.11 -21.71 32.02
N ASN A 89 5.38 -21.34 31.88
CA ASN A 89 6.53 -22.23 32.02
C ASN A 89 7.27 -21.96 33.32
N THR A 90 7.77 -23.01 33.96
CA THR A 90 8.61 -22.90 35.16
C THR A 90 9.92 -22.17 34.85
N ILE A 91 10.12 -21.01 35.47
CA ILE A 91 11.32 -20.19 35.35
C ILE A 91 12.18 -20.42 36.59
N ASN A 92 13.28 -21.16 36.41
CA ASN A 92 14.20 -21.51 37.49
C ASN A 92 15.17 -20.37 37.84
N ASN A 93 15.60 -19.59 36.84
CA ASN A 93 16.48 -18.43 37.02
C ASN A 93 15.85 -17.19 36.40
N VAL A 94 15.17 -16.40 37.25
CA VAL A 94 14.42 -15.21 36.82
C VAL A 94 15.36 -14.15 36.26
N HIS A 95 16.54 -13.93 36.85
CA HIS A 95 17.49 -12.90 36.36
C HIS A 95 18.03 -13.21 34.96
N ALA A 96 18.42 -14.46 34.70
CA ALA A 96 18.88 -14.87 33.37
C ALA A 96 17.74 -14.79 32.35
N TRP A 97 16.53 -15.20 32.75
CA TRP A 97 15.34 -15.11 31.93
C TRP A 97 15.01 -13.66 31.55
N LEU A 98 15.02 -12.74 32.52
CA LEU A 98 14.77 -11.31 32.30
C LEU A 98 15.75 -10.76 31.26
N ARG A 99 17.06 -10.97 31.45
CA ARG A 99 18.08 -10.51 30.50
C ARG A 99 17.85 -11.05 29.08
N GLN A 100 17.51 -12.33 28.96
CA GLN A 100 17.26 -12.96 27.66
C GLN A 100 16.03 -12.35 26.98
N VAL A 101 14.93 -12.20 27.71
CA VAL A 101 13.67 -11.66 27.16
C VAL A 101 13.82 -10.18 26.81
N THR A 102 14.47 -9.38 27.67
CA THR A 102 14.79 -7.98 27.36
C THR A 102 15.63 -7.86 26.09
N HIS A 103 16.66 -8.70 25.94
CA HIS A 103 17.48 -8.72 24.72
C HIS A 103 16.67 -9.10 23.47
N ASN A 104 15.84 -10.13 23.55
CA ASN A 104 15.00 -10.56 22.42
C ASN A 104 14.03 -9.46 21.99
N LEU A 105 13.36 -8.81 22.95
CA LEU A 105 12.43 -7.70 22.65
C LEU A 105 13.14 -6.52 22.00
N LEU A 106 14.36 -6.18 22.42
CA LEU A 106 15.19 -5.18 21.76
C LEU A 106 15.54 -5.59 20.33
N CYS A 107 16.00 -6.82 20.12
CA CYS A 107 16.28 -7.34 18.79
C CYS A 107 15.05 -7.25 17.87
N ASP A 108 13.88 -7.63 18.37
CA ASP A 108 12.65 -7.61 17.60
C ASP A 108 12.15 -6.19 17.34
N HIS A 109 12.35 -5.24 18.27
CA HIS A 109 12.11 -3.83 18.02
C HIS A 109 12.98 -3.30 16.87
N TYR A 110 14.30 -3.54 16.92
CA TYR A 110 15.19 -3.03 15.88
C TYR A 110 15.00 -3.70 14.51
N LYS A 111 14.61 -4.98 14.49
CA LYS A 111 14.18 -5.65 13.25
C LYS A 111 12.95 -4.95 12.66
N ARG A 112 11.89 -4.75 13.47
CA ARG A 112 10.67 -4.05 13.04
C ARG A 112 10.97 -2.64 12.54
N LEU A 113 11.77 -1.87 13.27
CA LEU A 113 12.16 -0.51 12.87
C LEU A 113 12.91 -0.50 11.53
N LYS A 114 13.77 -1.48 11.29
CA LYS A 114 14.47 -1.63 10.00
C LYS A 114 13.47 -1.92 8.87
N ASP A 115 12.51 -2.80 9.11
CA ASP A 115 11.49 -3.17 8.14
C ASP A 115 10.54 -2.00 7.84
N GLU A 116 10.12 -1.25 8.86
CA GLU A 116 9.32 -0.03 8.73
C GLU A 116 10.05 1.05 7.92
N ARG A 117 11.34 1.29 8.21
CA ARG A 117 12.16 2.24 7.43
C ARG A 117 12.31 1.81 5.97
N LYS A 118 12.40 0.50 5.73
CA LYS A 118 12.45 -0.05 4.37
C LYS A 118 11.12 0.18 3.66
N LEU A 119 10.00 -0.18 4.28
CA LEU A 119 8.66 0.05 3.75
C LEU A 119 8.40 1.52 3.44
N TYR A 120 8.76 2.42 4.36
CA TYR A 120 8.64 3.87 4.15
C TYR A 120 9.42 4.33 2.92
N ARG A 121 10.65 3.83 2.73
CA ARG A 121 11.47 4.15 1.56
C ARG A 121 10.84 3.63 0.27
N ASP A 122 10.34 2.40 0.29
CA ASP A 122 9.69 1.77 -0.87
C ASP A 122 8.44 2.59 -1.29
N LEU A 123 7.62 3.01 -0.32
CA LEU A 123 6.45 3.87 -0.56
C LEU A 123 6.82 5.25 -1.10
N MET A 124 7.88 5.87 -0.57
CA MET A 124 8.37 7.15 -1.06
C MET A 124 8.88 7.05 -2.52
N ASN A 125 9.56 5.97 -2.86
CA ASN A 125 10.03 5.69 -4.21
C ASN A 125 8.86 5.49 -5.17
N GLU A 126 7.86 4.69 -4.78
CA GLU A 126 6.66 4.46 -5.57
C GLU A 126 5.89 5.77 -5.84
N ALA A 127 5.66 6.57 -4.79
CA ALA A 127 4.98 7.86 -4.91
C ALA A 127 5.74 8.83 -5.85
N SER A 128 7.08 8.85 -5.76
CA SER A 128 7.93 9.65 -6.64
C SER A 128 7.86 9.17 -8.10
N LEU A 129 7.84 7.86 -8.32
CA LEU A 129 7.74 7.26 -9.65
C LEU A 129 6.42 7.63 -10.32
N ILE A 130 5.30 7.44 -9.60
CA ILE A 130 3.97 7.81 -10.06
C ILE A 130 3.94 9.30 -10.44
N LYS A 131 4.50 10.17 -9.60
CA LYS A 131 4.55 11.61 -9.88
C LYS A 131 5.32 11.91 -11.17
N GLN A 132 6.47 11.28 -11.39
CA GLN A 132 7.25 11.46 -12.63
C GLN A 132 6.46 10.99 -13.85
N ILE A 133 5.83 9.83 -13.77
CA ILE A 133 5.02 9.26 -14.87
C ILE A 133 3.80 10.11 -15.23
N MET A 134 3.19 10.76 -14.24
CA MET A 134 2.01 11.61 -14.45
C MET A 134 2.37 13.01 -14.94
N ILE A 135 3.51 13.57 -14.52
CA ILE A 135 3.98 14.89 -14.98
C ILE A 135 4.61 14.80 -16.37
N SER A 136 5.28 13.69 -16.67
CA SER A 136 5.86 13.45 -17.99
C SER A 136 4.77 13.33 -19.05
N ASN A 137 4.83 14.21 -20.05
CA ASN A 137 4.12 14.00 -21.30
C ASN A 137 4.55 12.64 -21.91
N ILE A 138 3.65 11.99 -22.65
CA ILE A 138 3.88 10.68 -23.32
C ILE A 138 5.19 10.67 -24.14
N GLU A 139 5.65 11.84 -24.58
CA GLU A 139 6.82 12.01 -25.43
C GLU A 139 8.16 12.00 -24.66
N GLU A 140 8.17 12.25 -23.34
CA GLU A 140 9.40 12.36 -22.55
C GLU A 140 9.26 11.75 -21.14
N LEU A 141 9.44 10.43 -21.06
CA LEU A 141 9.73 9.77 -19.78
C LEU A 141 11.18 10.06 -19.41
N ASN A 142 11.39 10.65 -18.24
CA ASN A 142 12.71 10.86 -17.63
C ASN A 142 12.63 10.38 -16.20
N PHE A 143 13.45 9.37 -15.87
CA PHE A 143 13.51 8.79 -14.55
C PHE A 143 14.80 9.19 -13.86
N THR A 144 14.71 9.68 -12.63
CA THR A 144 15.88 9.82 -11.76
C THR A 144 16.11 8.50 -11.04
N ASN A 145 17.25 7.84 -11.27
CA ASN A 145 17.58 6.52 -10.68
C ASN A 145 16.55 5.40 -10.96
N PRO A 146 16.29 5.05 -12.24
CA PRO A 146 15.23 4.11 -12.63
C PRO A 146 15.36 2.73 -11.98
N GLU A 147 16.57 2.24 -11.73
CA GLU A 147 16.83 0.91 -11.14
C GLU A 147 16.30 0.76 -9.71
N GLN A 148 16.15 1.87 -8.97
CA GLN A 148 15.64 1.87 -7.60
C GLN A 148 14.12 2.08 -7.51
N MET A 149 13.51 2.56 -8.60
CA MET A 149 12.12 2.99 -8.63
C MET A 149 11.24 2.05 -9.45
N ILE A 150 11.72 1.60 -10.61
CA ILE A 150 10.95 0.78 -11.54
C ILE A 150 10.94 -0.69 -11.06
N PRO A 151 9.77 -1.37 -11.08
CA PRO A 151 9.70 -2.79 -10.74
C PRO A 151 10.67 -3.65 -11.56
N ARG A 152 11.34 -4.61 -10.89
CA ARG A 152 12.34 -5.49 -11.53
C ARG A 152 11.80 -6.27 -12.74
N SER A 153 10.52 -6.64 -12.71
CA SER A 153 9.84 -7.29 -13.83
C SER A 153 9.86 -6.45 -15.11
N VAL A 154 9.80 -5.12 -14.98
CA VAL A 154 9.81 -4.17 -16.09
C VAL A 154 11.25 -3.83 -16.51
N LEU A 155 12.17 -3.72 -15.56
CA LEU A 155 13.59 -3.49 -15.86
C LEU A 155 14.19 -4.58 -16.76
N ASN A 156 13.72 -5.82 -16.62
CA ASN A 156 14.14 -6.94 -17.45
C ASN A 156 13.35 -7.04 -18.79
N GLY A 157 12.42 -6.12 -19.04
CA GLY A 157 11.52 -6.14 -20.20
C GLY A 157 12.12 -5.50 -21.46
N GLY A 158 11.63 -5.92 -22.63
CA GLY A 158 12.09 -5.43 -23.93
C GLY A 158 11.79 -3.95 -24.19
N ASN A 159 10.70 -3.42 -23.62
CA ASN A 159 10.36 -2.00 -23.77
C ASN A 159 11.32 -1.10 -22.97
N TYR A 160 11.79 -1.54 -21.80
CA TYR A 160 12.79 -0.81 -21.02
C TYR A 160 14.15 -0.78 -21.73
N ILE A 161 14.59 -1.90 -22.30
CA ILE A 161 15.82 -1.97 -23.10
C ILE A 161 15.74 -1.01 -24.31
N SER A 162 14.59 -1.01 -25.00
CA SER A 162 14.35 -0.08 -26.12
C SER A 162 14.38 1.38 -25.69
N TYR A 163 13.83 1.68 -24.50
CA TYR A 163 13.89 3.01 -23.90
C TYR A 163 15.32 3.44 -23.56
N LEU A 164 16.14 2.55 -22.97
CA LEU A 164 17.54 2.84 -22.70
C LEU A 164 18.31 3.13 -23.98
N ARG A 165 18.05 2.37 -25.06
CA ARG A 165 18.65 2.63 -26.37
C ARG A 165 18.27 4.01 -26.92
N LEU A 166 17.01 4.44 -26.77
CA LEU A 166 16.61 5.80 -27.16
C LEU A 166 17.39 6.87 -26.36
N LYS A 167 17.60 6.64 -25.06
CA LYS A 167 18.28 7.59 -24.16
C LYS A 167 19.80 7.65 -24.33
N GLN A 168 20.40 6.75 -25.12
CA GLN A 168 21.82 6.83 -25.47
C GLN A 168 22.13 7.96 -26.47
N PHE A 169 21.11 8.51 -27.13
CA PHE A 169 21.26 9.59 -28.10
C PHE A 169 20.78 10.92 -27.52
N ASP A 170 21.50 12.00 -27.79
CA ASP A 170 21.18 13.34 -27.29
C ASP A 170 19.86 13.88 -27.86
N ASN A 171 19.53 13.48 -29.10
CA ASN A 171 18.31 13.89 -29.77
C ASN A 171 17.78 12.78 -30.70
N LEU A 172 16.50 12.92 -31.05
CA LEU A 172 15.79 11.94 -31.87
C LEU A 172 16.31 11.86 -33.31
N ALA A 173 16.93 12.94 -33.84
CA ALA A 173 17.49 12.93 -35.19
C ALA A 173 18.73 12.03 -35.27
N ASP A 174 19.55 12.00 -34.22
CA ASP A 174 20.70 11.11 -34.14
C ASP A 174 20.29 9.65 -33.97
N TYR A 175 19.24 9.39 -33.18
CA TYR A 175 18.62 8.06 -33.13
C TYR A 175 18.09 7.61 -34.50
N ALA A 176 17.44 8.50 -35.25
CA ALA A 176 16.91 8.20 -36.59
C ALA A 176 18.02 7.83 -37.57
N LYS A 177 19.12 8.60 -37.58
CA LYS A 177 20.31 8.31 -38.39
C LYS A 177 20.94 6.97 -38.01
N ALA A 178 21.16 6.73 -36.71
CA ALA A 178 21.79 5.50 -36.22
C ALA A 178 20.93 4.25 -36.47
N SER A 179 19.61 4.41 -36.47
CA SER A 179 18.66 3.33 -36.76
C SER A 179 18.28 3.20 -38.24
N ASN A 180 18.82 4.07 -39.10
CA ASN A 180 18.54 4.14 -40.54
C ASN A 180 17.04 4.25 -40.86
N ILE A 181 16.33 5.14 -40.16
CA ILE A 181 14.90 5.42 -40.35
C ILE A 181 14.64 6.91 -40.55
N SER A 182 13.46 7.27 -41.07
CA SER A 182 13.06 8.68 -41.14
C SER A 182 12.83 9.27 -39.76
N TYR A 183 12.90 10.60 -39.66
CA TYR A 183 12.64 11.31 -38.41
C TYR A 183 11.20 11.07 -37.91
N GLU A 184 10.23 11.01 -38.82
CA GLU A 184 8.83 10.71 -38.50
C GLU A 184 8.67 9.29 -37.96
N ALA A 185 9.35 8.31 -38.55
CA ALA A 185 9.36 6.94 -38.08
C ALA A 185 9.99 6.83 -36.68
N ALA A 186 11.10 7.54 -36.45
CA ALA A 186 11.74 7.63 -35.13
C ALA A 186 10.81 8.26 -34.08
N LYS A 187 10.07 9.32 -34.45
CA LYS A 187 9.10 9.97 -33.57
C LYS A 187 7.98 9.04 -33.17
N GLU A 188 7.43 8.31 -34.13
CA GLU A 188 6.37 7.33 -33.90
C GLU A 188 6.87 6.16 -33.04
N GLU A 189 8.09 5.67 -33.31
CA GLU A 189 8.71 4.61 -32.52
C GLU A 189 8.98 5.03 -31.07
N SER A 190 9.48 6.25 -30.86
CA SER A 190 9.68 6.82 -29.52
C SER A 190 8.37 6.89 -28.73
N LYS A 191 7.29 7.38 -29.35
CA LYS A 191 5.95 7.39 -28.73
C LYS A 191 5.48 6.00 -28.36
N ARG A 192 5.70 5.02 -29.23
CA ARG A 192 5.35 3.61 -28.99
C ARG A 192 6.13 3.05 -27.80
N ILE A 193 7.44 3.24 -27.76
CA ILE A 193 8.32 2.75 -26.69
C ILE A 193 7.91 3.37 -25.35
N ASN A 194 7.79 4.70 -25.29
CA ASN A 194 7.44 5.40 -24.06
C ASN A 194 6.05 4.98 -23.54
N ARG A 195 5.05 4.88 -24.44
CA ARG A 195 3.71 4.46 -24.04
C ARG A 195 3.66 3.03 -23.55
N ASN A 196 4.33 2.10 -24.23
CA ASN A 196 4.39 0.70 -23.82
C ASN A 196 5.10 0.57 -22.46
N LEU A 197 6.24 1.24 -22.28
CA LEU A 197 6.95 1.23 -21.01
C LEU A 197 6.10 1.82 -19.88
N LYS A 198 5.43 2.96 -20.14
CA LYS A 198 4.49 3.56 -19.18
C LYS A 198 3.40 2.57 -18.76
N SER A 199 2.75 1.93 -19.73
CA SER A 199 1.73 0.90 -19.48
C SER A 199 2.29 -0.25 -18.63
N GLU A 200 3.46 -0.79 -18.97
CA GLU A 200 4.09 -1.88 -18.20
C GLU A 200 4.40 -1.47 -16.75
N ILE A 201 4.96 -0.27 -16.54
CA ILE A 201 5.24 0.23 -15.19
C ILE A 201 3.95 0.35 -14.39
N LEU A 202 2.93 1.00 -14.96
CA LEU A 202 1.66 1.24 -14.27
C LEU A 202 0.97 -0.07 -13.92
N LEU A 203 0.94 -1.04 -14.83
CA LEU A 203 0.39 -2.37 -14.57
C LEU A 203 1.18 -3.13 -13.50
N ALA A 204 2.52 -3.04 -13.52
CA ALA A 204 3.38 -3.66 -12.50
C ALA A 204 3.20 -3.03 -11.11
N LEU A 205 2.83 -1.75 -11.03
CA LEU A 205 2.42 -1.05 -9.80
C LEU A 205 0.96 -1.34 -9.40
N GLY A 206 0.22 -2.14 -10.17
CA GLY A 206 -1.16 -2.50 -9.88
C GLY A 206 -2.21 -1.46 -10.29
N TRP A 207 -1.86 -0.47 -11.12
CA TRP A 207 -2.88 0.41 -11.70
C TRP A 207 -3.77 -0.31 -12.70
N GLN A 208 -5.06 -0.04 -12.60
CA GLN A 208 -6.09 -0.66 -13.43
C GLN A 208 -6.98 0.36 -14.14
N ALA A 209 -6.77 1.66 -13.94
CA ALA A 209 -7.64 2.70 -14.51
C ALA A 209 -6.80 3.89 -14.97
N SER A 210 -6.90 4.20 -16.26
CA SER A 210 -6.34 5.35 -16.98
C SER A 210 -6.22 4.93 -18.45
N THR A 211 -6.20 5.86 -19.39
CA THR A 211 -5.82 5.49 -20.77
C THR A 211 -4.37 4.98 -20.84
N ASP A 212 -3.51 5.40 -19.91
CA ASP A 212 -2.09 5.08 -19.86
C ASP A 212 -1.79 3.62 -19.48
N ILE A 213 -2.76 2.86 -18.96
CA ILE A 213 -2.58 1.42 -18.75
C ILE A 213 -2.61 0.63 -20.07
N LEU A 214 -3.00 1.25 -21.18
CA LEU A 214 -3.03 0.63 -22.50
C LEU A 214 -1.69 0.77 -23.21
N ASP A 215 -1.22 -0.35 -23.77
CA ASP A 215 -0.10 -0.33 -24.71
C ASP A 215 -0.46 0.50 -25.97
N TYR A 216 0.54 0.80 -26.79
CA TYR A 216 0.36 1.63 -27.97
C TYR A 216 -0.69 1.10 -28.95
N LYS A 217 -0.71 -0.21 -29.21
CA LYS A 217 -1.62 -0.83 -30.17
C LYS A 217 -3.04 -0.85 -29.60
N GLN A 218 -3.20 -1.24 -28.34
CA GLN A 218 -4.49 -1.24 -27.63
C GLN A 218 -5.09 0.15 -27.61
N TYR A 219 -4.30 1.17 -27.28
CA TYR A 219 -4.74 2.56 -27.28
C TYR A 219 -5.24 3.00 -28.66
N LYS A 220 -4.48 2.72 -29.72
CA LYS A 220 -4.89 3.07 -31.10
C LYS A 220 -6.17 2.33 -31.52
N SER A 221 -6.29 1.05 -31.19
CA SER A 221 -7.50 0.27 -31.47
C SER A 221 -8.73 0.83 -30.77
N ILE A 222 -8.62 1.15 -29.48
CA ILE A 222 -9.73 1.74 -28.71
C ILE A 222 -10.06 3.14 -29.22
N GLN A 223 -9.06 3.97 -29.51
CA GLN A 223 -9.28 5.30 -30.07
C GLN A 223 -9.96 5.23 -31.45
N SER A 224 -9.56 4.30 -32.31
CA SER A 224 -10.22 4.06 -33.60
C SER A 224 -11.67 3.59 -33.43
N PHE A 225 -11.91 2.69 -32.48
CA PHE A 225 -13.25 2.22 -32.14
C PHE A 225 -14.16 3.35 -31.65
N ILE A 226 -13.67 4.21 -30.73
CA ILE A 226 -14.43 5.36 -30.24
C ILE A 226 -14.79 6.32 -31.39
N ARG A 227 -13.83 6.63 -32.28
CA ARG A 227 -14.10 7.46 -33.46
C ARG A 227 -15.18 6.86 -34.37
N LYS A 228 -15.13 5.54 -34.60
CA LYS A 228 -16.15 4.83 -35.39
C LYS A 228 -17.53 4.90 -34.74
N LEU A 229 -17.61 4.72 -33.43
CA LEU A 229 -18.88 4.90 -32.70
C LEU A 229 -19.44 6.30 -32.92
N LEU A 230 -18.62 7.34 -32.75
CA LEU A 230 -19.05 8.73 -32.89
C LEU A 230 -19.53 9.07 -34.31
N VAL A 231 -18.82 8.61 -35.33
CA VAL A 231 -19.25 8.80 -36.73
C VAL A 231 -20.63 8.18 -36.95
N ASN A 232 -20.84 6.96 -36.45
CA ASN A 232 -22.08 6.22 -36.70
C ASN A 232 -23.26 6.69 -35.84
N VAL A 233 -23.02 7.38 -34.73
CA VAL A 233 -24.08 8.02 -33.93
C VAL A 233 -24.59 9.30 -34.59
N CYS A 234 -23.70 10.04 -35.27
CA CYS A 234 -24.05 11.29 -35.96
C CYS A 234 -24.57 11.06 -37.39
N ASP A 235 -24.26 9.92 -38.01
CA ASP A 235 -24.73 9.56 -39.34
C ASP A 235 -26.16 8.98 -39.29
N THR A 236 -26.91 9.17 -40.37
CA THR A 236 -28.31 8.76 -40.61
C THR A 236 -28.56 7.25 -40.41
N ASP A 237 -29.76 6.73 -40.76
CA ASP A 237 -30.20 5.34 -40.54
C ASP A 237 -29.14 4.24 -40.79
N LYS A 238 -28.22 4.43 -41.75
CA LYS A 238 -27.10 3.50 -42.02
C LYS A 238 -26.12 3.39 -40.84
N GLY A 239 -25.79 4.49 -40.16
CA GLY A 239 -24.92 4.50 -38.99
C GLY A 239 -25.52 3.75 -37.82
N LEU A 240 -26.83 3.91 -37.59
CA LEU A 240 -27.58 3.18 -36.56
C LEU A 240 -27.57 1.67 -36.82
N ASP A 241 -27.69 1.24 -38.08
CA ASP A 241 -27.60 -0.18 -38.44
C ASP A 241 -26.19 -0.76 -38.21
N GLU A 242 -25.14 0.01 -38.48
CA GLU A 242 -23.77 -0.41 -38.15
C GLU A 242 -23.54 -0.53 -36.64
N LEU A 243 -24.10 0.37 -35.82
CA LEU A 243 -24.05 0.26 -34.37
C LEU A 243 -24.78 -0.99 -33.87
N ARG A 244 -25.96 -1.31 -34.43
CA ARG A 244 -26.71 -2.54 -34.11
C ARG A 244 -25.91 -3.79 -34.44
N ARG A 245 -25.12 -3.79 -35.53
CA ARG A 245 -24.21 -4.90 -35.88
C ARG A 245 -23.09 -5.09 -34.87
N LEU A 246 -22.61 -4.00 -34.25
CA LEU A 246 -21.59 -4.07 -33.19
C LEU A 246 -22.18 -4.62 -31.89
N HIS A 247 -23.34 -4.10 -31.48
CA HIS A 247 -24.14 -4.59 -30.35
C HIS A 247 -25.54 -3.97 -30.39
N PRO A 248 -26.62 -4.75 -30.14
CA PRO A 248 -28.00 -4.29 -30.32
C PRO A 248 -28.37 -3.08 -29.46
N ASP A 249 -27.82 -2.97 -28.25
CA ASP A 249 -28.15 -1.88 -27.32
C ASP A 249 -27.31 -0.60 -27.52
N LEU A 250 -26.30 -0.59 -28.40
CA LEU A 250 -25.42 0.57 -28.59
C LEU A 250 -26.17 1.84 -29.05
N PRO A 251 -27.09 1.77 -30.04
CA PRO A 251 -27.85 2.95 -30.45
C PRO A 251 -28.61 3.59 -29.30
N LYS A 252 -29.24 2.76 -28.45
CA LYS A 252 -30.00 3.25 -27.28
C LYS A 252 -29.07 3.81 -26.20
N ALA A 253 -27.92 3.19 -25.98
CA ALA A 253 -26.95 3.65 -24.99
C ALA A 253 -26.34 5.01 -25.37
N LEU A 254 -26.09 5.23 -26.67
CA LEU A 254 -25.47 6.44 -27.21
C LEU A 254 -26.48 7.47 -27.74
N ASP A 255 -27.77 7.26 -27.53
CA ASP A 255 -28.81 8.18 -27.98
C ASP A 255 -28.60 9.60 -27.41
N GLY A 256 -28.64 10.60 -28.29
CA GLY A 256 -28.39 12.00 -27.95
C GLY A 256 -26.93 12.41 -27.82
N TYR A 257 -25.94 11.51 -28.02
CA TYR A 257 -24.53 11.91 -28.11
C TYR A 257 -24.28 12.65 -29.42
N LYS A 258 -23.76 13.88 -29.36
CA LYS A 258 -23.24 14.61 -30.53
C LYS A 258 -21.72 14.62 -30.57
N SER A 259 -21.10 14.43 -29.42
CA SER A 259 -19.66 14.42 -29.19
C SER A 259 -19.36 13.61 -27.93
N VAL A 260 -18.07 13.33 -27.70
CA VAL A 260 -17.56 12.78 -26.44
C VAL A 260 -16.51 13.77 -25.95
N GLU A 261 -16.84 14.52 -24.91
CA GLU A 261 -15.95 15.51 -24.30
C GLU A 261 -14.86 14.84 -23.48
N ASP A 262 -15.18 13.70 -22.85
CA ASP A 262 -14.21 12.91 -22.10
C ASP A 262 -14.49 11.41 -22.19
N TRP A 263 -13.42 10.61 -22.16
CA TRP A 263 -13.51 9.17 -22.06
C TRP A 263 -12.48 8.59 -21.10
N GLY A 264 -12.96 7.70 -20.24
CA GLY A 264 -12.15 6.93 -19.31
C GLY A 264 -12.10 5.46 -19.67
N ILE A 265 -11.12 4.74 -19.11
CA ILE A 265 -11.03 3.30 -19.23
C ILE A 265 -10.52 2.65 -17.94
N SER A 266 -11.09 1.50 -17.60
CA SER A 266 -10.57 0.62 -16.56
C SER A 266 -10.48 -0.83 -17.02
N MET A 267 -9.49 -1.55 -16.53
CA MET A 267 -9.30 -2.98 -16.73
C MET A 267 -10.19 -3.74 -15.75
N ILE A 268 -10.95 -4.71 -16.25
CA ILE A 268 -11.82 -5.58 -15.45
C ILE A 268 -11.45 -7.07 -15.58
N GLY A 269 -10.49 -7.39 -16.46
CA GLY A 269 -9.94 -8.72 -16.69
C GLY A 269 -8.84 -8.64 -17.74
N GLU A 270 -8.19 -9.77 -18.02
CA GLU A 270 -7.16 -9.84 -19.05
C GLU A 270 -7.75 -9.43 -20.41
N ARG A 271 -7.26 -8.32 -20.97
CA ARG A 271 -7.75 -7.70 -22.22
C ARG A 271 -9.25 -7.37 -22.23
N ARG A 272 -9.86 -7.27 -21.05
CA ARG A 272 -11.26 -6.89 -20.88
C ARG A 272 -11.33 -5.55 -20.18
N PHE A 273 -11.99 -4.60 -20.82
CA PHE A 273 -12.00 -3.21 -20.41
C PHE A 273 -13.40 -2.67 -20.28
N ARG A 274 -13.55 -1.69 -19.39
CA ARG A 274 -14.74 -0.89 -19.24
C ARG A 274 -14.41 0.53 -19.68
N LEU A 275 -15.08 0.98 -20.73
CA LEU A 275 -15.03 2.32 -21.26
C LEU A 275 -16.12 3.17 -20.60
N TYR A 276 -15.79 4.41 -20.31
CA TYR A 276 -16.70 5.43 -19.80
C TYR A 276 -16.71 6.58 -20.79
N PHE A 277 -17.89 6.96 -21.30
CA PHE A 277 -18.04 8.11 -22.18
C PHE A 277 -18.89 9.16 -21.51
N MET A 278 -18.47 10.42 -21.62
CA MET A 278 -19.21 11.57 -21.14
C MET A 278 -19.55 12.48 -22.32
N HIS A 279 -20.82 12.91 -22.38
CA HIS A 279 -21.26 13.97 -23.26
C HIS A 279 -21.83 15.15 -22.45
N LEU A 280 -21.29 16.36 -22.68
CA LEU A 280 -21.88 17.62 -22.24
C LEU A 280 -22.89 18.06 -23.30
N GLY A 281 -24.16 17.68 -23.11
CA GLY A 281 -25.24 18.07 -24.01
C GLY A 281 -25.62 19.55 -23.90
N THR A 282 -26.67 19.94 -24.63
CA THR A 282 -27.33 21.26 -24.49
C THR A 282 -28.35 21.31 -23.34
N ASP A 283 -28.63 20.16 -22.73
CA ASP A 283 -29.49 20.01 -21.54
C ASP A 283 -28.63 20.13 -20.26
N PRO A 284 -29.21 20.44 -19.09
CA PRO A 284 -28.43 20.68 -17.87
C PRO A 284 -27.75 19.41 -17.33
N THR A 285 -28.08 18.22 -17.84
CA THR A 285 -27.54 16.95 -17.33
C THR A 285 -26.58 16.28 -18.33
N PRO A 286 -25.35 15.91 -17.91
CA PRO A 286 -24.41 15.23 -18.78
C PRO A 286 -24.86 13.81 -19.08
N LEU A 287 -24.65 13.36 -20.33
CA LEU A 287 -24.88 11.97 -20.70
C LEU A 287 -23.65 11.14 -20.33
N MET A 288 -23.89 10.01 -19.66
CA MET A 288 -22.82 9.10 -19.27
C MET A 288 -23.16 7.70 -19.75
N THR A 289 -22.23 7.06 -20.45
CA THR A 289 -22.40 5.71 -20.99
C THR A 289 -21.24 4.84 -20.56
N THR A 290 -21.56 3.62 -20.14
CA THR A 290 -20.56 2.58 -19.85
C THR A 290 -20.62 1.51 -20.94
N ILE A 291 -19.49 1.18 -21.53
CA ILE A 291 -19.37 0.09 -22.51
C ILE A 291 -18.32 -0.90 -22.02
N ILE A 292 -18.66 -2.18 -21.96
CA ILE A 292 -17.70 -3.25 -21.69
C ILE A 292 -17.23 -3.83 -23.01
N VAL A 293 -15.91 -3.88 -23.19
CA VAL A 293 -15.26 -4.37 -24.40
C VAL A 293 -14.19 -5.40 -24.10
N THR A 294 -13.95 -6.30 -25.05
CA THR A 294 -12.81 -7.21 -25.07
C THR A 294 -11.93 -6.96 -26.29
N LEU A 295 -10.62 -7.06 -26.09
CA LEU A 295 -9.62 -7.02 -27.15
C LEU A 295 -9.13 -8.44 -27.44
N ASN A 296 -9.18 -8.87 -28.69
CA ASN A 296 -8.58 -10.14 -29.10
C ASN A 296 -7.05 -10.03 -29.29
N ASN A 297 -6.41 -11.11 -29.75
CA ASN A 297 -4.95 -11.15 -29.99
C ASN A 297 -4.43 -10.12 -31.00
N ILE A 298 -5.28 -9.65 -31.92
CA ILE A 298 -4.94 -8.62 -32.90
C ILE A 298 -5.45 -7.22 -32.48
N ASN A 299 -5.87 -7.05 -31.23
CA ASN A 299 -6.47 -5.83 -30.69
C ASN A 299 -7.74 -5.35 -31.41
N HIS A 300 -8.52 -6.27 -31.98
CA HIS A 300 -9.87 -5.97 -32.45
C HIS A 300 -10.81 -5.83 -31.25
N VAL A 301 -11.59 -4.75 -31.23
CA VAL A 301 -12.53 -4.43 -30.15
C VAL A 301 -13.86 -5.15 -30.38
N LYS A 302 -14.30 -5.95 -29.42
CA LYS A 302 -15.65 -6.54 -29.39
C LYS A 302 -16.43 -5.93 -28.23
N VAL A 303 -17.68 -5.53 -28.48
CA VAL A 303 -18.58 -5.02 -27.44
C VAL A 303 -19.30 -6.20 -26.77
N GLU A 304 -19.21 -6.28 -25.45
CA GLU A 304 -19.91 -7.32 -24.67
C GLU A 304 -21.23 -6.81 -24.10
N SER A 305 -21.24 -5.56 -23.64
CA SER A 305 -22.44 -4.90 -23.13
C SER A 305 -22.26 -3.39 -23.11
N CYS A 306 -23.38 -2.67 -23.12
CA CYS A 306 -23.41 -1.22 -22.97
C CYS A 306 -24.62 -0.81 -22.16
N LYS A 307 -24.49 0.28 -21.40
CA LYS A 307 -25.60 0.89 -20.67
C LYS A 307 -25.43 2.39 -20.56
N ARG A 308 -26.56 3.10 -20.60
CA ARG A 308 -26.65 4.50 -20.19
C ARG A 308 -26.72 4.57 -18.67
N ASN A 309 -25.84 5.35 -18.07
CA ASN A 309 -25.80 5.53 -16.63
C ASN A 309 -26.85 6.56 -16.22
N GLN A 310 -27.48 6.35 -15.06
CA GLN A 310 -28.35 7.35 -14.44
C GLN A 310 -27.48 8.46 -13.83
N HIS A 311 -27.93 9.70 -13.96
CA HIS A 311 -27.29 10.84 -13.31
C HIS A 311 -27.44 10.71 -11.79
N ALA A 312 -26.32 10.70 -11.06
CA ALA A 312 -26.30 10.43 -9.62
C ALA A 312 -26.51 11.69 -8.76
N GLY A 313 -26.36 12.89 -9.32
CA GLY A 313 -26.50 14.18 -8.63
C GLY A 313 -25.37 15.15 -8.96
N GLU A 314 -25.62 16.43 -8.67
CA GLU A 314 -24.66 17.52 -8.77
C GLU A 314 -24.16 17.89 -7.36
N HIS A 315 -22.86 18.14 -7.24
CA HIS A 315 -22.25 18.58 -5.99
C HIS A 315 -21.34 19.78 -6.27
N ASP A 316 -21.57 20.88 -5.56
CA ASP A 316 -20.67 22.03 -5.61
C ASP A 316 -19.29 21.63 -5.10
N ILE A 317 -18.27 21.82 -5.94
CA ILE A 317 -16.88 21.63 -5.55
C ILE A 317 -16.51 22.79 -4.61
N PRO A 318 -16.18 22.54 -3.34
CA PRO A 318 -15.78 23.60 -2.42
C PRO A 318 -14.56 24.35 -2.96
N ALA A 319 -14.49 25.68 -2.79
CA ALA A 319 -13.42 26.52 -3.36
C ALA A 319 -12.00 26.13 -2.90
N ASN A 320 -11.88 25.37 -1.82
CA ASN A 320 -10.64 24.82 -1.26
C ASN A 320 -10.32 23.39 -1.70
N LEU A 321 -11.17 22.75 -2.52
CA LEU A 321 -10.97 21.39 -3.00
C LEU A 321 -10.16 21.39 -4.30
N LEU A 322 -8.83 21.33 -4.17
CA LEU A 322 -7.94 21.01 -5.29
C LEU A 322 -8.09 19.51 -5.63
N ILE A 323 -9.07 19.15 -6.47
CA ILE A 323 -9.17 17.80 -7.04
C ILE A 323 -8.08 17.68 -8.12
N PRO A 324 -7.05 16.85 -7.94
CA PRO A 324 -6.09 16.58 -9.01
C PRO A 324 -6.82 15.81 -10.10
N LYS A 325 -6.86 16.35 -11.33
CA LYS A 325 -7.70 15.88 -12.44
C LYS A 325 -7.42 14.45 -12.90
N ASP A 326 -6.25 13.88 -12.57
CA ASP A 326 -5.86 12.52 -12.93
C ASP A 326 -5.48 11.67 -11.72
N LYS A 327 -6.45 11.32 -10.88
CA LYS A 327 -6.25 10.29 -9.86
C LYS A 327 -7.20 9.12 -10.12
N GLY A 328 -6.68 8.13 -10.85
CA GLY A 328 -7.23 6.79 -10.88
C GLY A 328 -7.53 6.35 -9.45
N ARG A 329 -8.78 5.96 -9.20
CA ARG A 329 -9.23 5.52 -7.88
C ARG A 329 -8.37 4.32 -7.45
N ALA A 330 -7.76 4.39 -6.27
CA ALA A 330 -7.33 3.19 -5.56
C ALA A 330 -8.60 2.39 -5.20
N LEU A 331 -8.83 1.29 -5.91
CA LEU A 331 -10.04 0.45 -5.82
C LEU A 331 -10.03 -0.46 -4.58
N TRP A 332 -9.65 0.05 -3.42
CA TRP A 332 -9.81 -0.71 -2.18
C TRP A 332 -11.08 -0.23 -1.50
N SER A 333 -12.08 -1.12 -1.45
CA SER A 333 -13.30 -0.86 -0.68
C SER A 333 -12.94 -0.68 0.79
N TYR A 334 -13.77 0.07 1.54
CA TYR A 334 -13.62 0.21 2.98
C TYR A 334 -13.45 -1.15 3.69
N HIS A 335 -14.20 -2.17 3.26
CA HIS A 335 -14.06 -3.54 3.75
C HIS A 335 -12.69 -4.17 3.46
N LYS A 336 -12.07 -3.88 2.32
CA LYS A 336 -10.73 -4.40 1.96
C LYS A 336 -9.61 -3.67 2.70
N ILE A 337 -9.79 -2.39 3.01
CA ILE A 337 -8.88 -1.64 3.87
C ILE A 337 -8.96 -2.16 5.31
N ILE A 338 -10.17 -2.37 5.82
CA ILE A 338 -10.39 -2.92 7.16
C ILE A 338 -9.90 -4.37 7.27
N SER A 339 -10.07 -5.21 6.23
CA SER A 339 -9.55 -6.59 6.25
C SER A 339 -8.03 -6.66 6.32
N LEU A 340 -7.34 -5.76 5.61
CA LEU A 340 -5.86 -5.69 5.65
C LEU A 340 -5.34 -5.13 6.98
N ILE A 341 -6.12 -4.30 7.67
CA ILE A 341 -5.80 -3.79 9.00
C ILE A 341 -6.11 -4.85 10.08
N SER A 342 -7.15 -5.65 9.91
CA SER A 342 -7.55 -6.69 10.88
C SER A 342 -6.76 -7.98 10.76
N GLU A 343 -6.19 -8.30 9.59
CA GLU A 343 -5.22 -9.41 9.42
C GLU A 343 -3.88 -9.13 10.10
N ASN A 344 -3.51 -7.86 10.31
CA ASN A 344 -2.34 -7.47 11.11
C ASN A 344 -2.59 -7.47 12.63
N ASN A 345 -3.82 -7.76 13.07
CA ASN A 345 -4.23 -7.81 14.48
C ASN A 345 -4.71 -9.20 14.91
N ARG A 346 -4.24 -10.27 14.27
CA ARG A 346 -4.43 -11.65 14.75
C ARG A 346 -3.12 -12.33 15.08
#